data_AF-G9EIZ8-F1
#
_entry.id   AF-G9EIZ8-F1
#
_cell.length_a   1.000
_cell.length_b   1.000
_cell.length_c   1.000
_cell.angle_alpha   90.00
_cell.angle_beta   90.00
_cell.angle_gamma   90.00
#
_symmetry.space_group_name_H-M   'P 1'
#
loop_
_entity.id
_entity.type
_entity.pdbx_description
1 polymer ?
#
loop_
_entity_poly.entity_id
_entity_poly.type
_entity_poly.pdbx_seq_one_letter_code
_entity_poly.pdbx_strand_id
1 'polypeptide(L)' 'MVKEGVINNHATDNWFGSKANMVHIHKDLQKSFIIGIKSNHTLALSENDAKNGWYEQVRALELEEDIIAHTVWLKGLGSP' A
#
# COMPACT_ATOMS: atom_id res chain seq x y z
N MET A 1 -9.36 3.08 -6.40
CA MET A 1 -8.64 4.25 -6.93
C MET A 1 -7.85 4.86 -5.77
N VAL A 2 -6.54 4.64 -5.74
CA VAL A 2 -5.65 5.28 -4.74
C VAL A 2 -5.13 6.55 -5.40
N LYS A 3 -5.44 7.71 -4.82
CA LYS A 3 -4.87 9.00 -5.19
C LYS A 3 -3.98 9.46 -4.04
N GLU A 4 -2.72 9.70 -4.39
CA GLU A 4 -1.67 10.47 -3.72
C GLU A 4 -1.33 10.10 -2.25
N GLY A 5 -0.08 9.67 -2.06
CA GLY A 5 0.54 9.53 -0.75
C GLY A 5 1.72 10.48 -0.62
N VAL A 6 1.51 11.60 0.09
CA VAL A 6 2.58 12.51 0.52
C VAL A 6 3.47 11.79 1.54
N ILE A 7 4.78 11.80 1.31
CA ILE A 7 5.79 11.27 2.24
C ILE A 7 6.12 12.33 3.31
N ASN A 8 5.48 12.24 4.48
CA ASN A 8 5.86 13.01 5.66
C ASN A 8 6.30 12.07 6.79
N ASN A 9 7.49 12.34 7.34
CA ASN A 9 8.12 11.57 8.41
C ASN A 9 7.75 12.17 9.78
N HIS A 10 6.57 11.84 10.30
CA HIS A 10 6.21 12.09 11.70
C HIS A 10 5.86 10.77 12.40
N ALA A 11 6.29 10.60 13.66
CA ALA A 11 6.08 9.36 14.43
C ALA A 11 4.59 8.96 14.58
N THR A 12 3.67 9.90 14.44
CA THR A 12 2.21 9.68 14.40
C THR A 12 1.74 9.05 13.08
N ASP A 13 2.32 9.41 11.94
CA ASP A 13 2.04 8.76 10.64
C ASP A 13 2.48 7.30 10.64
N ASN A 14 3.49 6.94 11.45
CA ASN A 14 3.94 5.57 11.58
C ASN A 14 2.87 4.62 12.14
N TRP A 15 2.07 5.09 13.11
CA TRP A 15 1.02 4.31 13.75
C TRP A 15 -0.15 4.09 12.79
N PHE A 16 -0.62 5.17 12.14
CA PHE A 16 -1.68 5.08 11.14
C PHE A 16 -1.28 4.18 9.96
N GLY A 17 -0.02 4.29 9.51
CA GLY A 17 0.58 3.46 8.45
C GLY A 17 0.92 2.02 8.84
N SER A 18 0.41 1.49 9.95
CA SER A 18 0.69 0.11 10.34
C SER A 18 -0.21 -0.88 9.59
N LYS A 19 0.33 -2.08 9.29
CA LYS A 19 -0.44 -3.17 8.68
C LYS A 19 -1.70 -3.51 9.48
N ALA A 20 -1.60 -3.50 10.81
CA ALA A 20 -2.73 -3.78 11.69
C ALA A 20 -3.87 -2.78 11.49
N ASN A 21 -3.56 -1.48 11.43
CA ASN A 21 -4.57 -0.45 11.21
C ASN A 21 -5.17 -0.54 9.81
N MET A 22 -4.36 -0.76 8.78
CA MET A 22 -4.89 -0.93 7.42
C MET A 22 -5.84 -2.13 7.34
N VAL A 23 -5.47 -3.26 7.96
CA VAL A 23 -6.32 -4.46 8.01
C VAL A 23 -7.62 -4.17 8.76
N HIS A 24 -7.54 -3.51 9.91
CA HIS A 24 -8.72 -3.15 10.69
C HIS A 24 -9.69 -2.26 9.91
N ILE A 25 -9.19 -1.20 9.29
CA ILE A 25 -10.02 -0.28 8.50
C ILE A 25 -10.62 -1.00 7.27
N HIS A 26 -9.82 -1.79 6.55
CA HIS A 26 -10.25 -2.43 5.32
C HIS A 26 -11.19 -3.62 5.54
N LYS A 27 -10.84 -4.51 6.47
CA LYS A 27 -11.54 -5.79 6.67
C LYS A 27 -12.60 -5.71 7.74
N ASP A 28 -12.28 -5.12 8.89
CA ASP A 28 -13.19 -5.11 10.03
C ASP A 28 -14.22 -3.99 9.90
N LEU A 29 -13.79 -2.80 9.48
CA LEU A 29 -14.67 -1.64 9.30
C LEU A 29 -15.25 -1.51 7.88
N GLN A 30 -14.73 -2.28 6.91
CA GLN A 30 -15.14 -2.23 5.50
C GLN A 30 -15.09 -0.81 4.89
N LYS A 31 -14.06 -0.04 5.26
CA LYS A 31 -13.86 1.34 4.77
C LYS A 31 -12.65 1.45 3.84
N SER A 32 -12.75 2.38 2.90
CA SER A 32 -11.62 2.85 2.10
C SER A 32 -10.84 3.91 2.87
N PHE A 33 -9.53 4.01 2.60
CA PHE A 33 -8.65 5.00 3.23
C PHE A 33 -7.61 5.52 2.24
N ILE A 34 -7.05 6.70 2.53
CA ILE A 34 -5.87 7.27 1.88
C ILE A 34 -4.76 7.27 2.92
N ILE A 35 -3.59 6.77 2.54
CA ILE A 35 -2.46 6.68 3.46
C ILE A 35 -1.13 6.81 2.73
N GLY A 36 -0.15 7.44 3.38
CA GLY A 36 1.23 7.42 2.92
C GLY A 36 1.81 6.00 3.05
N ILE A 37 2.33 5.46 1.94
CA ILE A 37 3.01 4.16 1.95
C ILE A 37 4.51 4.38 2.16
N LYS A 38 5.09 3.67 3.13
CA LYS A 38 6.53 3.71 3.37
C LYS A 38 7.29 2.79 2.43
N SER A 39 8.51 3.17 2.11
CA SER A 39 9.41 2.47 1.19
C SER A 39 9.74 1.01 1.58
N ASN A 40 9.57 0.64 2.85
CA ASN A 40 9.78 -0.72 3.36
C ASN A 40 8.54 -1.64 3.24
N HIS A 41 7.38 -1.13 2.80
CA HIS A 41 6.21 -1.97 2.54
C HIS A 41 6.41 -2.79 1.27
N THR A 42 5.77 -3.96 1.24
CA THR A 42 5.80 -4.86 0.08
C THR A 42 4.45 -4.90 -0.63
N LEU A 43 4.46 -4.74 -1.94
CA LEU A 43 3.29 -4.75 -2.80
C LEU A 43 3.53 -5.58 -4.07
N ALA A 44 2.45 -5.97 -4.73
CA ALA A 44 2.46 -6.61 -6.03
C ALA A 44 1.86 -5.64 -7.06
N LEU A 45 2.44 -5.58 -8.26
CA LEU A 45 1.98 -4.69 -9.34
C LEU A 45 0.81 -5.28 -10.13
N SER A 46 0.56 -6.59 -10.00
CA SER A 46 -0.59 -7.26 -10.58
C SER A 46 -1.29 -8.17 -9.58
N GLU A 47 -2.56 -8.47 -9.83
CA GLU A 47 -3.33 -9.43 -9.05
C GLU A 47 -2.73 -10.84 -9.16
N ASN A 48 -2.19 -11.19 -10.32
CA ASN A 48 -1.56 -12.49 -10.55
C ASN A 48 -0.32 -12.64 -9.68
N ASP A 49 0.52 -11.61 -9.61
CA ASP A 49 1.70 -11.60 -8.74
C ASP A 49 1.29 -11.73 -7.28
N ALA A 50 0.24 -11.01 -6.86
CA ALA A 50 -0.32 -11.13 -5.52
C ALA A 50 -0.78 -12.57 -5.19
N LYS A 51 -1.50 -13.21 -6.12
CA LYS A 51 -1.97 -14.60 -5.99
C LYS A 51 -0.82 -15.61 -5.94
N ASN A 52 0.25 -15.35 -6.69
CA ASN A 52 1.46 -16.20 -6.71
C ASN A 52 2.43 -15.89 -5.56
N GLY A 53 2.11 -14.92 -4.69
CA GLY A 53 2.95 -14.53 -3.56
C GLY A 53 4.17 -13.70 -3.96
N TRP A 54 4.19 -13.16 -5.18
CA TRP A 54 5.26 -12.32 -5.70
C TRP A 54 5.02 -10.87 -5.28
N TYR A 55 5.86 -10.39 -4.37
CA TYR A 55 5.78 -9.06 -3.80
C TYR A 55 7.15 -8.42 -3.76
N GLU A 56 7.20 -7.13 -4.07
CA GLU A 56 8.41 -6.33 -4.07
C GLU A 56 8.29 -5.17 -3.09
N GLN A 57 9.42 -4.74 -2.54
CA GLN A 57 9.42 -3.57 -1.66
C GLN A 57 9.25 -2.30 -2.48
N VAL A 58 8.51 -1.33 -1.95
CA VAL A 58 8.29 -0.04 -2.62
C VAL A 58 9.60 0.63 -3.00
N ARG A 59 10.64 0.54 -2.16
CA ARG A 59 11.98 1.09 -2.45
C ARG A 59 12.70 0.44 -3.65
N ALA A 60 12.29 -0.75 -4.06
CA ALA A 60 12.87 -1.45 -5.21
C ALA A 60 12.12 -1.11 -6.51
N LEU A 61 10.97 -0.45 -6.41
CA LEU A 61 10.20 -0.03 -7.57
C LEU A 61 10.73 1.31 -8.07
N GLU A 62 11.16 1.33 -9.32
CA GLU A 62 11.35 2.57 -10.06
C GLU A 62 9.96 3.03 -10.53
N LEU A 63 9.31 3.86 -9.73
CA LEU A 63 8.05 4.50 -10.10
C LEU A 63 8.39 5.75 -10.91
N GLU A 64 8.00 5.78 -12.18
CA GLU A 64 8.18 6.98 -13.01
C GLU A 64 7.33 8.13 -12.44
N GLU A 65 7.92 9.33 -12.35
CA GLU A 65 7.26 10.53 -11.80
C GLU A 65 6.04 10.97 -12.61
N ASP A 66 5.95 10.55 -13.88
CA ASP A 66 4.89 10.92 -14.81
C ASP A 66 3.62 10.05 -14.66
N ILE A 67 3.60 9.09 -13.72
CA ILE A 67 2.48 8.16 -13.57
C ILE A 67 1.42 8.70 -12.60
N ILE A 68 0.22 8.88 -13.13
CA ILE A 68 -0.92 9.54 -12.46
C ILE A 68 -1.56 8.66 -11.37
N ALA A 69 -1.54 7.32 -11.51
CA ALA A 69 -1.96 6.37 -10.47
C ALA A 69 -1.65 4.90 -10.85
N HIS A 70 -1.18 4.11 -9.89
CA HIS A 70 -1.08 2.64 -10.02
C HIS A 70 -2.08 1.92 -9.13
N THR A 71 -2.69 0.86 -9.66
CA THR A 71 -3.38 -0.13 -8.82
C THR A 71 -2.36 -1.18 -8.39
N VAL A 72 -2.29 -1.43 -7.08
CA VAL A 72 -1.32 -2.34 -6.47
C VAL A 72 -2.00 -3.17 -5.39
N TRP A 73 -1.43 -4.34 -5.10
CA TRP A 73 -1.91 -5.24 -4.06
C TRP A 73 -0.93 -5.26 -2.90
N LEU A 74 -1.36 -4.76 -1.74
CA LEU A 74 -0.53 -4.72 -0.55
C LEU A 74 -0.50 -6.08 0.16
N LYS A 75 0.70 -6.54 0.50
CA LYS A 75 0.90 -7.84 1.15
C LYS A 75 0.12 -7.95 2.46
N GLY A 76 -0.82 -8.88 2.51
CA GLY A 76 -1.62 -9.18 3.70
C GLY A 76 -2.89 -8.35 3.87
N LEU A 77 -3.20 -7.43 2.97
CA LEU A 77 -4.54 -6.80 2.90
C LEU A 77 -5.55 -7.66 2.15
N GLY A 78 -5.10 -8.68 1.42
CA GLY A 78 -5.95 -9.52 0.58
C GLY A 78 -6.30 -8.82 -0.73
N SER A 79 -6.71 -9.61 -1.73
CA SER A 79 -7.39 -9.06 -2.91
C SER A 79 -8.86 -8.77 -2.54
N PRO A 80 -9.55 -7.85 -3.26
CA PRO A 80 -10.98 -7.60 -3.09
C PRO A 80 -11.84 -8.85 -3.16
#